data_AF-A0AAW6YJ42-F1
#
_entry.id   AF-A0AAW6YJ42-F1
#
_cell.length_a   1.000
_cell.length_b   1.000
_cell.length_c   1.000
_cell.angle_alpha   90.00
_cell.angle_beta   90.00
_cell.angle_gamma   90.00
#
_symmetry.space_group_name_H-M   'P 1'
#
loop_
_entity.id
_entity.type
_entity.pdbx_description
1 polymer ?
#
loop_
_entity_poly.entity_id
_entity_poly.type
_entity_poly.pdbx_seq_one_letter_code
_entity_poly.pdbx_strand_id
1 'polypeptide(L)'
;MLKKTSLKAFTLIECLVSLLVISGAILVYNGLTQSISANVHYLSENQEENWLLFSQQLRAELANCQLDKVENNKLYVTKSSQKLAFGQSKADDFRKTNASGQGYQPMIFGVRSSAISRDGQKVTMTLTLENGLERTFVYTFETAS
;
A
#
# COMPACT_ATOMS: atom_id res chain seq x y z
N MET A 1 55.48 49.62 -9.50
CA MET A 1 54.29 50.45 -9.77
C MET A 1 53.09 49.52 -9.85
N LEU A 2 52.26 49.41 -8.79
CA LEU A 2 51.10 48.51 -8.79
C LEU A 2 49.98 49.08 -9.67
N LYS A 3 49.49 48.27 -10.61
CA LYS A 3 48.40 48.64 -11.52
C LYS A 3 47.07 48.59 -10.75
N LYS A 4 46.42 49.74 -10.58
CA LYS A 4 45.12 49.85 -9.88
C LYS A 4 44.01 49.29 -10.77
N THR A 5 43.47 48.12 -10.42
CA THR A 5 42.26 47.54 -11.00
C THR A 5 41.03 48.05 -10.24
N SER A 6 40.13 48.78 -10.92
CA SER A 6 38.83 49.15 -10.37
C SER A 6 37.76 48.16 -10.83
N LEU A 7 37.28 47.33 -9.92
CA LEU A 7 36.13 46.46 -10.17
C LEU A 7 34.86 47.20 -9.71
N LYS A 8 33.81 47.18 -10.54
CA LYS A 8 32.49 47.68 -10.12
C LYS A 8 31.96 46.74 -9.04
N ALA A 9 31.79 47.28 -7.84
CA ALA A 9 31.16 46.55 -6.74
C ALA A 9 29.64 46.58 -6.90
N PHE A 10 28.96 45.59 -6.29
CA PHE A 10 27.51 45.59 -6.20
C PHE A 10 27.03 46.77 -5.38
N THR A 11 25.96 47.40 -5.85
CA THR A 11 25.26 48.41 -5.06
C THR A 11 24.47 47.73 -3.94
N LEU A 12 24.24 48.47 -2.85
CA LEU A 12 23.47 47.97 -1.72
C LEU A 12 22.06 47.54 -2.12
N ILE A 13 21.44 48.26 -3.07
CA ILE A 13 20.08 47.97 -3.53
C ILE A 13 20.01 46.70 -4.38
N GLU A 14 21.00 46.45 -5.25
CA GLU A 14 21.10 45.20 -6.01
C GLU A 14 21.24 44.01 -5.06
N CYS A 15 22.03 44.15 -3.99
CA CYS A 15 22.18 43.12 -2.97
C CYS A 15 20.86 42.87 -2.23
N LEU A 16 20.16 43.94 -1.84
CA LEU A 16 18.89 43.83 -1.11
C LEU A 16 17.78 43.20 -1.95
N VAL A 17 17.67 43.57 -3.23
CA VAL A 17 16.73 42.94 -4.17
C VAL A 17 17.09 41.47 -4.39
N SER A 18 18.37 41.15 -4.53
CA SER A 18 18.82 39.76 -4.67
C SER A 18 18.46 38.91 -3.45
N LEU A 19 18.67 39.44 -2.24
CA LEU A 19 18.29 38.77 -0.98
C LEU A 19 16.77 38.57 -0.87
N LEU A 20 15.97 39.55 -1.29
CA LEU A 20 14.52 39.44 -1.31
C LEU A 20 14.05 38.33 -2.26
N VAL A 21 14.60 38.29 -3.48
CA VAL A 21 14.27 37.29 -4.50
C VAL A 21 14.65 35.88 -4.02
N ILE A 22 15.85 35.70 -3.45
CA ILE A 22 16.30 34.41 -2.92
C ILE A 22 15.40 33.96 -1.76
N SER A 23 15.09 34.85 -0.83
CA SER A 23 14.20 34.56 0.30
C SER A 23 12.81 34.15 -0.17
N GLY A 24 12.26 34.87 -1.15
CA GLY A 24 10.97 34.54 -1.75
C GLY A 24 10.98 33.17 -2.44
N ALA A 25 12.03 32.86 -3.20
CA ALA A 25 12.16 31.58 -3.88
C ALA A 25 12.24 30.41 -2.88
N ILE A 26 13.00 30.55 -1.80
CA ILE A 26 13.10 29.53 -0.74
C ILE A 26 11.74 29.33 -0.06
N LEU A 27 10.99 30.40 0.20
CA LEU A 27 9.68 30.31 0.85
C LEU A 27 8.67 29.56 -0.03
N VAL A 28 8.63 29.86 -1.35
CA VAL A 28 7.79 29.14 -2.31
C VAL A 28 8.19 27.67 -2.37
N TYR A 29 9.49 27.38 -2.45
CA TYR A 29 9.98 26.00 -2.48
C TYR A 29 9.57 25.21 -1.24
N ASN A 30 9.71 25.82 -0.05
CA ASN A 30 9.29 25.21 1.21
C ASN A 30 7.78 24.95 1.24
N GLY A 31 6.96 25.91 0.81
CA GLY A 31 5.50 25.75 0.75
C GLY A 31 5.07 24.62 -0.19
N LEU A 32 5.67 24.54 -1.37
CA LEU A 32 5.41 23.46 -2.33
C LEU A 32 5.87 22.10 -1.79
N THR A 33 7.06 22.03 -1.19
CA THR A 33 7.60 20.80 -0.61
C THR A 33 6.71 20.28 0.52
N GLN A 34 6.24 21.18 1.40
CA GLN A 34 5.34 20.81 2.50
C GLN A 34 3.98 20.33 1.99
N SER A 35 3.42 20.99 0.96
CA SER A 35 2.16 20.56 0.34
C SER A 35 2.28 19.18 -0.33
N ILE A 36 3.38 18.92 -1.04
CA ILE A 36 3.64 17.61 -1.64
C ILE A 36 3.79 16.55 -0.54
N SER A 37 4.58 16.83 0.49
CA SER A 37 4.80 15.90 1.61
C SER A 37 3.49 15.53 2.31
N ALA A 38 2.61 16.50 2.57
CA ALA A 38 1.31 16.26 3.19
C ALA A 38 0.41 15.35 2.33
N ASN A 39 0.39 15.56 1.01
CA ASN A 39 -0.40 14.72 0.10
C ASN A 39 0.17 13.31 -0.02
N VAL A 40 1.50 13.17 -0.05
CA VAL A 40 2.16 11.85 -0.10
C VAL A 40 1.90 11.06 1.18
N HIS A 41 2.06 11.69 2.35
CA HIS A 41 1.78 11.04 3.64
C HIS A 41 0.32 10.59 3.75
N TYR A 42 -0.64 11.45 3.38
CA TYR A 42 -2.06 11.10 3.42
C TYR A 42 -2.41 9.87 2.56
N LEU A 43 -1.77 9.75 1.38
CA LEU A 43 -1.98 8.63 0.47
C LEU A 43 -1.25 7.35 0.90
N SER A 44 -0.07 7.46 1.51
CA SER A 44 0.74 6.29 1.89
C SER A 44 0.28 5.66 3.21
N GLU A 45 -0.05 6.48 4.21
CA GLU A 45 -0.23 6.02 5.59
C GLU A 45 -1.41 5.05 5.72
N ASN A 46 -2.55 5.37 5.11
CA ASN A 46 -3.75 4.52 5.23
C ASN A 46 -3.62 3.18 4.51
N GLN A 47 -2.98 3.12 3.34
CA GLN A 47 -3.01 1.90 2.53
C GLN A 47 -1.97 0.86 2.96
N GLU A 48 -0.78 1.30 3.35
CA GLU A 48 0.24 0.39 3.83
C GLU A 48 -0.18 -0.23 5.18
N GLU A 49 -0.76 0.58 6.07
CA GLU A 49 -1.33 0.10 7.32
C GLU A 49 -2.49 -0.88 7.07
N ASN A 50 -3.45 -0.54 6.20
CA ASN A 50 -4.56 -1.44 5.86
C ASN A 50 -4.08 -2.76 5.25
N TRP A 51 -3.08 -2.72 4.37
CA TRP A 51 -2.49 -3.93 3.80
C TRP A 51 -1.78 -4.78 4.86
N LEU A 52 -1.07 -4.15 5.79
CA LEU A 52 -0.39 -4.84 6.89
C LEU A 52 -1.41 -5.50 7.82
N LEU A 53 -2.46 -4.78 8.24
CA LEU A 53 -3.55 -5.30 9.06
C LEU A 53 -4.24 -6.48 8.37
N PHE A 54 -4.59 -6.33 7.08
CA PHE A 54 -5.13 -7.40 6.26
C PHE A 54 -4.22 -8.65 6.27
N SER A 55 -2.92 -8.46 6.02
CA SER A 55 -1.95 -9.54 5.95
C SER A 55 -1.82 -10.29 7.28
N GLN A 56 -1.82 -9.55 8.39
CA GLN A 56 -1.76 -10.12 9.74
C GLN A 56 -3.05 -10.89 10.08
N GLN A 57 -4.20 -10.29 9.83
CA GLN A 57 -5.50 -10.92 10.08
C GLN A 57 -5.68 -12.18 9.23
N LEU A 58 -5.33 -12.13 7.94
CA LEU A 58 -5.42 -13.29 7.06
C LEU A 58 -4.45 -14.40 7.51
N ARG A 59 -3.23 -14.06 7.89
CA ARG A 59 -2.26 -15.04 8.40
C ARG A 59 -2.77 -15.72 9.68
N ALA A 60 -3.37 -14.97 10.60
CA ALA A 60 -3.98 -15.50 11.83
C ALA A 60 -5.21 -16.37 11.55
N GLU A 61 -6.01 -16.00 10.55
CA GLU A 61 -7.16 -16.80 10.12
C GLU A 61 -6.73 -18.14 9.50
N LEU A 62 -5.69 -18.12 8.65
CA LEU A 62 -5.15 -19.32 7.98
C LEU A 62 -4.31 -20.21 8.92
N ALA A 63 -3.81 -19.66 10.03
CA ALA A 63 -3.13 -20.46 11.04
C ALA A 63 -4.03 -21.60 11.55
N ASN A 64 -3.45 -22.79 11.66
CA ASN A 64 -4.15 -24.03 12.06
C ASN A 64 -5.33 -24.41 11.15
N CYS A 65 -5.34 -23.94 9.90
CA CYS A 65 -6.29 -24.39 8.90
C CYS A 65 -5.68 -25.47 8.01
N GLN A 66 -6.52 -26.38 7.54
CA GLN A 66 -6.19 -27.30 6.46
C GLN A 66 -6.55 -26.66 5.12
N LEU A 67 -5.60 -26.69 4.17
CA LEU A 67 -5.84 -26.24 2.80
C LEU A 67 -6.69 -27.27 2.05
N ASP A 68 -7.89 -26.87 1.61
CA ASP A 68 -8.76 -27.73 0.83
C ASP A 68 -8.44 -27.58 -0.66
N LYS A 69 -8.73 -26.40 -1.24
CA LYS A 69 -8.56 -26.10 -2.66
C LYS A 69 -8.55 -24.60 -2.95
N VAL A 70 -8.10 -24.25 -4.16
CA VAL A 70 -8.31 -22.93 -4.77
C VAL A 70 -9.16 -23.15 -6.01
N GLU A 71 -10.30 -22.48 -6.10
CA GLU A 71 -11.24 -22.63 -7.21
C GLU A 71 -12.04 -21.34 -7.40
N ASN A 72 -12.35 -20.96 -8.64
CA ASN A 72 -13.10 -19.75 -8.96
C ASN A 72 -12.53 -18.48 -8.30
N ASN A 73 -11.20 -18.38 -8.25
CA ASN A 73 -10.47 -17.28 -7.61
C ASN A 73 -10.78 -17.10 -6.12
N LYS A 74 -11.11 -18.20 -5.43
CA LYS A 74 -11.33 -18.26 -3.98
C LYS A 74 -10.47 -19.34 -3.35
N LEU A 75 -9.97 -19.05 -2.16
CA LEU A 75 -9.25 -19.98 -1.30
C LEU A 75 -10.25 -20.65 -0.36
N TYR A 76 -10.31 -21.98 -0.38
CA TYR A 76 -11.13 -22.80 0.52
C TYR A 76 -10.25 -23.50 1.54
N VAL A 77 -10.62 -23.38 2.81
CA VAL A 77 -9.91 -24.00 3.93
C VAL A 77 -10.87 -24.55 4.97
N THR A 78 -10.40 -25.53 5.73
CA THR A 78 -11.13 -26.10 6.86
C THR A 78 -10.43 -25.72 8.17
N LYS A 79 -11.16 -25.13 9.11
CA LYS A 79 -10.70 -24.75 10.45
C LYS A 79 -11.61 -25.38 11.50
N SER A 80 -11.09 -26.31 12.31
CA SER A 80 -11.88 -26.96 13.38
C SER A 80 -13.27 -27.44 12.91
N SER A 81 -13.31 -28.16 11.78
CA SER A 81 -14.53 -28.66 11.11
C SER A 81 -15.40 -27.62 10.41
N GLN A 82 -15.07 -26.32 10.47
CA GLN A 82 -15.75 -25.27 9.72
C GLN A 82 -15.08 -25.04 8.36
N LYS A 83 -15.86 -25.11 7.27
CA LYS A 83 -15.38 -24.77 5.93
C LYS A 83 -15.55 -23.29 5.63
N LEU A 84 -14.44 -22.63 5.33
CA LEU A 84 -14.33 -21.20 5.08
C LEU A 84 -13.87 -20.95 3.64
N ALA A 85 -14.27 -19.81 3.08
CA ALA A 85 -13.83 -19.34 1.78
C ALA A 85 -13.39 -17.88 1.86
N PHE A 86 -12.21 -17.60 1.28
CA PHE A 86 -11.61 -16.28 1.19
C PHE A 86 -11.50 -15.86 -0.27
N GLY A 87 -11.97 -14.66 -0.61
CA GLY A 87 -11.92 -14.17 -1.98
C GLY A 87 -12.47 -12.76 -2.13
N GLN A 88 -12.24 -12.20 -3.31
CA GLN A 88 -12.86 -10.94 -3.71
C GLN A 88 -14.37 -11.12 -3.90
N SER A 89 -15.13 -10.14 -3.46
CA SER A 89 -16.57 -10.06 -3.67
C SER A 89 -16.92 -9.28 -4.95
N LYS A 90 -18.21 -9.14 -5.23
CA LYS A 90 -18.70 -8.27 -6.31
C LYS A 90 -18.75 -6.78 -5.94
N ALA A 91 -18.62 -6.45 -4.66
CA ALA A 91 -18.79 -5.12 -4.10
C ALA A 91 -17.45 -4.61 -3.52
N ASP A 92 -16.40 -4.61 -4.34
CA ASP A 92 -15.09 -3.97 -4.11
C ASP A 92 -14.19 -4.44 -2.94
N ASP A 93 -14.59 -5.43 -2.15
CA ASP A 93 -13.79 -5.91 -1.01
C ASP A 93 -13.29 -7.35 -1.17
N PHE A 94 -12.21 -7.65 -0.46
CA PHE A 94 -11.78 -9.02 -0.21
C PHE A 94 -12.27 -9.46 1.17
N ARG A 95 -12.97 -10.60 1.22
CA ARG A 95 -13.72 -11.02 2.40
C ARG A 95 -13.61 -12.50 2.72
N LYS A 96 -13.89 -12.81 3.99
CA LYS A 96 -14.15 -14.17 4.50
C LYS A 96 -15.64 -14.47 4.43
N THR A 97 -15.95 -15.68 3.98
CA THR A 97 -17.29 -16.25 3.86
C THR A 97 -17.27 -17.72 4.30
N ASN A 98 -18.43 -18.35 4.46
CA ASN A 98 -18.50 -19.81 4.54
C ASN A 98 -18.28 -20.43 3.15
N ALA A 99 -18.15 -21.77 3.07
CA ALA A 99 -17.96 -22.47 1.79
C ALA A 99 -19.08 -22.24 0.75
N SER A 100 -20.30 -21.95 1.20
CA SER A 100 -21.45 -21.62 0.35
C SER A 100 -21.48 -20.15 -0.10
N GLY A 101 -20.50 -19.34 0.31
CA GLY A 101 -20.42 -17.91 0.02
C GLY A 101 -21.36 -17.04 0.86
N GLN A 102 -21.97 -17.59 1.91
CA GLN A 102 -22.79 -16.85 2.86
C GLN A 102 -21.93 -16.36 4.04
N GLY A 103 -22.35 -15.25 4.65
CA GLY A 103 -21.56 -14.54 5.66
C GLY A 103 -20.85 -13.32 5.08
N TYR A 104 -20.56 -12.35 5.94
CA TYR A 104 -19.96 -11.07 5.57
C TYR A 104 -18.92 -10.66 6.62
N GLN A 105 -17.64 -10.90 6.31
CA GLN A 105 -16.53 -10.33 7.07
C GLN A 105 -15.50 -9.77 6.07
N PRO A 106 -15.60 -8.49 5.71
CA PRO A 106 -14.59 -7.82 4.88
C PRO A 106 -13.26 -7.78 5.63
N MET A 107 -12.17 -7.96 4.90
CA MET A 107 -10.80 -7.92 5.43
C MET A 107 -9.98 -6.78 4.85
N ILE A 108 -10.26 -6.36 3.61
CA ILE A 108 -9.71 -5.17 2.98
C ILE A 108 -10.69 -4.66 1.91
N PHE A 109 -10.86 -3.35 1.82
CA PHE A 109 -11.72 -2.66 0.87
C PHE A 109 -10.90 -2.05 -0.29
N GLY A 110 -11.59 -1.60 -1.35
CA GLY A 110 -10.94 -0.95 -2.49
C GLY A 110 -10.08 -1.91 -3.31
N VAL A 111 -10.52 -3.18 -3.41
CA VAL A 111 -9.90 -4.22 -4.22
C VAL A 111 -10.57 -4.22 -5.60
N ARG A 112 -9.82 -3.74 -6.60
CA ARG A 112 -10.24 -3.74 -8.00
C ARG A 112 -10.28 -5.14 -8.58
N SER A 113 -9.25 -5.93 -8.32
CA SER A 113 -9.17 -7.33 -8.76
C SER A 113 -8.28 -8.15 -7.83
N SER A 114 -8.57 -9.45 -7.70
CA SER A 114 -7.65 -10.41 -7.09
C SER A 114 -7.30 -11.54 -8.05
N ALA A 115 -6.16 -12.18 -7.82
CA ALA A 115 -5.76 -13.44 -8.43
C ALA A 115 -5.22 -14.37 -7.34
N ILE A 116 -5.77 -15.58 -7.23
CA ILE A 116 -5.34 -16.58 -6.26
C ILE A 116 -4.83 -17.81 -7.01
N SER A 117 -3.61 -18.23 -6.71
CA SER A 117 -3.00 -19.44 -7.25
C SER A 117 -2.48 -20.33 -6.13
N ARG A 118 -2.39 -21.63 -6.44
CA ARG A 118 -1.89 -22.67 -5.54
C ARG A 118 -0.78 -23.44 -6.24
N ASP A 119 0.30 -23.67 -5.50
CA ASP A 119 1.43 -24.53 -5.86
C ASP A 119 1.75 -25.44 -4.66
N GLY A 120 1.24 -26.68 -4.70
CA GLY A 120 1.32 -27.59 -3.55
C GLY A 120 0.60 -27.04 -2.32
N GLN A 121 1.33 -26.82 -1.23
CA GLN A 121 0.83 -26.20 0.01
C GLN A 121 1.03 -24.68 0.06
N LYS A 122 1.63 -24.08 -0.97
CA LYS A 122 1.86 -22.63 -1.06
C LYS A 122 0.70 -21.99 -1.82
N VAL A 123 0.10 -20.98 -1.21
CA VAL A 123 -0.94 -20.15 -1.81
C VAL A 123 -0.40 -18.75 -2.02
N THR A 124 -0.58 -18.22 -3.22
CA THR A 124 -0.20 -16.85 -3.60
C THR A 124 -1.46 -16.09 -3.97
N MET A 125 -1.64 -14.92 -3.36
CA MET A 125 -2.80 -14.06 -3.54
C MET A 125 -2.31 -12.68 -3.93
N THR A 126 -2.61 -12.26 -5.15
CA THR A 126 -2.26 -10.95 -5.69
C THR A 126 -3.51 -10.10 -5.73
N LEU A 127 -3.48 -8.94 -5.08
CA LEU A 127 -4.58 -7.97 -5.06
C LEU A 127 -4.12 -6.69 -5.76
N THR A 128 -4.93 -6.21 -6.69
CA THR A 128 -4.82 -4.88 -7.29
C THR A 128 -5.83 -3.97 -6.62
N LEU A 129 -5.33 -2.92 -5.96
CA LEU A 129 -6.15 -1.92 -5.29
C LEU A 129 -6.67 -0.87 -6.30
N GLU A 130 -7.69 -0.10 -5.93
CA GLU A 130 -8.32 0.90 -6.81
C GLU A 130 -7.37 1.97 -7.34
N ASN A 131 -6.37 2.35 -6.55
CA ASN A 131 -5.34 3.30 -6.94
C ASN A 131 -4.23 2.68 -7.83
N GLY A 132 -4.37 1.41 -8.21
CA GLY A 132 -3.43 0.70 -9.08
C GLY A 132 -2.24 0.06 -8.37
N LEU A 133 -2.14 0.18 -7.04
CA LEU A 133 -1.12 -0.54 -6.26
C LEU A 133 -1.40 -2.04 -6.29
N GLU A 134 -0.38 -2.82 -6.63
CA GLU A 134 -0.41 -4.27 -6.59
C GLU A 134 0.32 -4.78 -5.36
N ARG A 135 -0.31 -5.73 -4.66
CA ARG A 135 0.22 -6.33 -3.44
C ARG A 135 0.04 -7.84 -3.48
N THR A 136 1.07 -8.55 -3.03
CA THR A 136 1.10 -10.01 -3.05
C THR A 136 1.24 -10.54 -1.64
N PHE A 137 0.32 -11.41 -1.27
CA PHE A 137 0.35 -12.19 -0.03
C PHE A 137 0.72 -13.64 -0.36
N VAL A 138 1.69 -14.18 0.38
CA VAL A 138 2.13 -15.57 0.25
C VAL A 138 2.02 -16.27 1.60
N TYR A 139 1.42 -17.45 1.57
CA TYR A 139 1.28 -18.31 2.73
C TYR A 139 1.51 -19.77 2.36
N THR A 140 2.26 -20.48 3.20
CA THR A 140 2.51 -21.91 3.05
C THR A 140 1.82 -22.62 4.20
N PHE A 141 0.92 -23.53 3.89
CA PHE A 141 0.26 -24.35 4.88
C PHE A 141 1.19 -25.46 5.36
N GLU A 142 1.14 -25.77 6.65
CA GLU A 142 1.83 -26.93 7.18
C GLU A 142 1.23 -28.20 6.58
N THR A 143 2.09 -29.15 6.22
CA THR A 143 1.65 -30.47 5.82
C THR A 143 1.24 -31.21 7.09
N ALA A 144 0.02 -31.73 7.16
CA ALA A 144 -0.35 -32.66 8.22
C ALA A 144 0.56 -33.90 8.10
N SER A 145 1.52 -34.03 9.02
CA SER A 145 2.35 -35.23 9.20
C SER A 145 1.57 -36.33 9.93
#